data_AF-D4XRZ7-F1
#
_entry.id   AF-D4XRZ7-F1
#
_cell.length_a   1.000
_cell.length_b   1.000
_cell.length_c   1.000
_cell.angle_alpha   90.00
_cell.angle_beta   90.00
_cell.angle_gamma   90.00
#
_symmetry.space_group_name_H-M   'P 1'
#
loop_
_entity.id
_entity.type
_entity.pdbx_description
1 polymer ?
#
loop_
_entity_poly.entity_id
_entity_poly.type
_entity_poly.pdbx_seq_one_letter_code
_entity_poly.pdbx_strand_id
1 'polypeptide(L)'
;MRSLLLACGLIATTQISHTQIFLPSQTAGQTEVPDIGSGVGLLDQQKEKFIGEKVYRQVHRQMPTIQDAWLEDQFLQVFSGILSQTQLGQPIGLIVIKDPQINAFAVPGGLFALNTGLITSAKNLDEIAGVMAHEIAHVTQRHYSRSQEAFKGQGLLALAGILVGAAIASQADGDVGSAVMMGTQAALIDKQLSYSRNQEREADRIGMQFMYAAGYNPQSMADYFETMHRATSRVSFLPDFWLTHPLTTERMSEARLRANQLPRVKSKIYDLDFEILKWYTAVTSNQANEIQLLALANQKNTAAQLALSKFYLEQGDYTQAQANLDLVKNRLKSHVLVPLIQTDIYLGQNKLAQAHDAISSIQKTMPENRALSYKFAEVLIRQGQVAQAQSLVQRFIHKNQRDIQGWALLQRAANLDKELPLQAVNVLCYRAEVEYWSGYEENAIKSLLHAQRLAKGNMAMSAKIDARLKQMQDDRRRKI
;
A
#
# COMPACT_ATOMS: atom_id res chain seq x y z
N MET A 1 7.53 -95.98 2.60
CA MET A 1 8.72 -96.81 2.92
C MET A 1 9.57 -96.05 3.94
N ARG A 2 9.79 -96.66 5.11
CA ARG A 2 10.90 -96.49 6.10
C ARG A 2 11.19 -95.05 6.61
N SER A 3 10.75 -94.65 7.83
CA SER A 3 11.37 -94.86 9.19
C SER A 3 12.65 -94.01 9.39
N LEU A 4 12.97 -93.25 10.45
CA LEU A 4 12.72 -93.17 11.91
C LEU A 4 12.82 -91.67 12.33
N LEU A 5 12.09 -91.08 13.30
CA LEU A 5 12.07 -91.17 14.79
C LEU A 5 13.26 -90.53 15.57
N LEU A 6 12.85 -89.70 16.56
CA LEU A 6 13.54 -89.04 17.71
C LEU A 6 14.38 -87.77 17.48
N ALA A 7 14.40 -86.74 18.35
CA ALA A 7 13.53 -86.27 19.45
C ALA A 7 14.08 -84.93 20.00
N CYS A 8 13.16 -84.06 20.45
CA CYS A 8 13.27 -83.00 21.48
C CYS A 8 14.22 -81.80 21.32
N GLY A 9 13.65 -80.59 21.45
CA GLY A 9 14.38 -79.38 21.79
C GLY A 9 13.54 -78.11 21.79
N LEU A 10 12.96 -77.79 22.96
CA LEU A 10 12.43 -76.51 23.47
C LEU A 10 12.01 -75.37 22.51
N ILE A 11 10.76 -74.94 22.69
CA ILE A 11 10.24 -73.65 22.22
C ILE A 11 10.67 -72.56 23.20
N ALA A 12 11.39 -71.55 22.71
CA ALA A 12 11.52 -70.24 23.37
C ALA A 12 11.54 -69.14 22.30
N THR A 13 10.47 -68.35 22.24
CA THR A 13 10.33 -67.17 21.38
C THR A 13 11.16 -66.01 21.93
N THR A 14 12.21 -65.60 21.23
CA THR A 14 13.00 -64.43 21.58
C THR A 14 12.62 -63.23 20.72
N GLN A 15 12.09 -62.19 21.36
CA GLN A 15 11.95 -60.84 20.83
C GLN A 15 13.34 -60.22 20.61
N ILE A 16 13.56 -59.59 19.46
CA ILE A 16 14.77 -58.85 19.14
C ILE A 16 14.62 -57.43 19.70
N SER A 17 15.32 -57.13 20.78
CA SER A 17 15.52 -55.77 21.29
C SER A 17 16.81 -55.20 20.70
N HIS A 18 16.70 -54.16 19.87
CA HIS A 18 17.86 -53.41 19.41
C HIS A 18 18.34 -52.45 20.51
N THR A 19 19.53 -52.70 21.02
CA THR A 19 20.28 -51.83 21.93
C THR A 19 20.83 -50.61 21.18
N GLN A 20 20.46 -49.41 21.61
CA GLN A 20 21.07 -48.16 21.16
C GLN A 20 22.42 -47.96 21.86
N ILE A 21 23.49 -47.86 21.07
CA ILE A 21 24.82 -47.46 21.52
C ILE A 21 24.84 -45.92 21.60
N PHE A 22 24.95 -45.38 22.82
CA PHE A 22 25.19 -43.96 23.05
C PHE A 22 26.67 -43.64 22.80
N LEU A 23 26.94 -42.87 21.74
CA LEU A 23 28.21 -42.17 21.56
C LEU A 23 28.06 -40.74 22.12
N PRO A 24 28.95 -40.28 23.02
CA PRO A 24 28.88 -38.91 23.54
C PRO A 24 29.39 -37.94 22.47
N SER A 25 28.47 -37.13 21.92
CA SER A 25 28.84 -35.99 21.08
C SER A 25 29.57 -34.96 21.93
N GLN A 26 30.85 -34.74 21.62
CA GLN A 26 31.61 -33.60 22.12
C GLN A 26 30.89 -32.32 21.71
N THR A 27 30.39 -31.57 22.69
CA THR A 27 29.91 -30.21 22.53
C THR A 27 31.11 -29.31 22.22
N ALA A 28 31.37 -29.08 20.94
CA ALA A 28 32.11 -27.92 20.51
C ALA A 28 31.33 -26.69 20.97
N GLY A 29 31.90 -25.92 21.90
CA GLY A 29 31.30 -24.69 22.38
C GLY A 29 30.98 -23.78 21.21
N GLN A 30 29.69 -23.63 20.91
CA GLN A 30 29.21 -22.53 20.10
C GLN A 30 29.47 -21.27 20.91
N THR A 31 30.58 -20.59 20.61
CA THR A 31 30.66 -19.16 20.82
C THR A 31 29.44 -18.55 20.16
N GLU A 32 28.45 -18.12 20.95
CA GLU A 32 27.43 -17.17 20.51
C GLU A 32 28.18 -15.91 20.07
N VAL A 33 28.53 -15.87 18.79
CA VAL A 33 28.96 -14.64 18.15
C VAL A 33 27.72 -13.77 18.12
N PRO A 34 27.70 -12.61 18.79
CA PRO A 34 26.60 -11.67 18.64
C PRO A 34 26.45 -11.36 17.15
N ASP A 35 25.22 -11.28 16.66
CA ASP A 35 24.93 -10.84 15.30
C ASP A 35 25.34 -9.37 15.15
N ILE A 36 26.62 -9.15 14.85
CA ILE A 36 27.22 -7.83 14.58
C ILE A 36 27.06 -7.57 13.08
N GLY A 37 25.82 -7.69 12.58
CA GLY A 37 25.44 -7.45 11.19
C GLY A 37 24.30 -6.43 11.01
N SER A 38 23.49 -6.19 12.05
CA SER A 38 22.33 -5.30 11.93
C SER A 38 22.08 -4.48 13.20
N GLY A 39 23.13 -3.91 13.81
CA GLY A 39 23.17 -3.24 15.13
C GLY A 39 22.00 -2.30 15.47
N VAL A 40 20.82 -2.86 15.72
CA VAL A 40 19.55 -2.20 15.98
C VAL A 40 18.84 -3.05 17.02
N GLY A 41 18.51 -2.44 18.16
CA GLY A 41 17.75 -3.13 19.19
C GLY A 41 16.29 -3.32 18.79
N LEU A 42 15.64 -4.37 19.31
CA LEU A 42 14.19 -4.61 19.14
C LEU A 42 13.33 -3.38 19.50
N LEU A 43 13.79 -2.58 20.46
CA LEU A 43 13.14 -1.34 20.91
C LEU A 43 13.10 -0.27 19.81
N ASP A 44 14.15 -0.17 18.99
CA ASP A 44 14.20 0.81 17.89
C ASP A 44 13.22 0.43 16.78
N GLN A 45 13.12 -0.86 16.44
CA GLN A 45 12.16 -1.33 15.43
C GLN A 45 10.70 -1.10 15.86
N GLN A 46 10.38 -1.33 17.14
CA GLN A 46 9.05 -1.07 17.68
C GLN A 46 8.72 0.43 17.65
N LYS A 47 9.70 1.29 17.97
CA LYS A 47 9.55 2.74 17.88
C LYS A 47 9.34 3.20 16.44
N GLU A 48 10.13 2.71 15.50
CA GLU A 48 10.00 3.02 14.07
C GLU A 48 8.63 2.59 13.52
N LYS A 49 8.15 1.40 13.87
CA LYS A 49 6.80 0.95 13.51
C LYS A 49 5.72 1.88 14.08
N PHE A 50 5.80 2.23 15.36
CA PHE A 50 4.84 3.15 16.00
C PHE A 50 4.79 4.50 15.29
N ILE A 51 5.96 5.04 14.96
CA ILE A 51 6.12 6.28 14.21
C ILE A 51 5.43 6.17 12.84
N GLY A 52 5.73 5.12 12.07
CA GLY A 52 5.13 4.89 10.76
C GLY A 52 3.61 4.76 10.81
N GLU A 53 3.05 4.05 11.79
CA GLU A 53 1.60 3.92 11.96
C GLU A 53 0.94 5.26 12.33
N LYS A 54 1.62 6.09 13.12
CA LYS A 54 1.11 7.42 13.46
C LYS A 54 1.14 8.37 12.27
N VAL A 55 2.19 8.32 11.44
CA VAL A 55 2.23 9.07 10.17
C VAL A 55 1.17 8.55 9.20
N TYR A 56 0.96 7.24 9.09
CA TYR A 56 -0.09 6.64 8.26
C TYR A 56 -1.46 7.25 8.58
N ARG A 57 -1.82 7.28 9.86
CA ARG A 57 -3.08 7.87 10.33
C ARG A 57 -3.15 9.38 10.06
N GLN A 58 -2.04 10.09 10.24
CA GLN A 58 -1.99 11.53 10.00
C GLN A 58 -2.15 11.87 8.50
N VAL A 59 -1.51 11.12 7.61
CA VAL A 59 -1.65 11.25 6.16
C VAL A 59 -3.10 11.01 5.75
N HIS A 60 -3.73 9.93 6.20
CA HIS A 60 -5.14 9.66 5.87
C HIS A 60 -6.11 10.72 6.42
N ARG A 61 -5.79 11.36 7.55
CA ARG A 61 -6.60 12.43 8.12
C ARG A 61 -6.50 13.72 7.32
N GLN A 62 -5.32 14.05 6.82
CA GLN A 62 -5.04 15.38 6.30
C GLN A 62 -4.92 15.46 4.78
N MET A 63 -4.66 14.34 4.11
CA MET A 63 -4.43 14.29 2.67
C MET A 63 -5.49 13.44 1.97
N PRO A 64 -5.93 13.86 0.77
CA PRO A 64 -6.80 13.04 -0.05
C PRO A 64 -6.00 11.83 -0.54
N THR A 65 -6.43 10.63 -0.16
CA THR A 65 -5.79 9.37 -0.57
C THR A 65 -6.65 8.66 -1.61
N ILE A 66 -6.01 7.89 -2.50
CA ILE A 66 -6.72 6.97 -3.39
C ILE A 66 -7.37 5.90 -2.50
N GLN A 67 -8.65 5.62 -2.76
CA GLN A 67 -9.42 4.55 -2.14
C GLN A 67 -9.98 3.64 -3.23
N ASP A 68 -9.06 3.08 -4.03
CA ASP A 68 -9.37 2.14 -5.10
C ASP A 68 -8.49 0.91 -4.91
N ALA A 69 -9.11 -0.20 -4.51
CA ALA A 69 -8.38 -1.42 -4.17
C ALA A 69 -7.59 -2.00 -5.36
N TRP A 70 -8.03 -1.78 -6.61
CA TRP A 70 -7.29 -2.25 -7.77
C TRP A 70 -6.01 -1.44 -7.96
N LEU A 71 -6.11 -0.11 -7.95
CA LEU A 71 -4.94 0.78 -8.05
C LEU A 71 -3.93 0.52 -6.93
N GLU A 72 -4.40 0.48 -5.69
CA GLU A 72 -3.56 0.18 -4.53
C GLU A 72 -2.81 -1.15 -4.72
N ASP A 73 -3.50 -2.21 -5.15
CA ASP A 73 -2.89 -3.52 -5.38
C ASP A 73 -1.87 -3.51 -6.53
N GLN A 74 -2.11 -2.75 -7.60
CA GLN A 74 -1.15 -2.63 -8.71
C GLN A 74 0.18 -2.02 -8.23
N PHE A 75 0.12 -0.91 -7.50
CA PHE A 75 1.34 -0.29 -6.97
C PHE A 75 1.98 -1.13 -5.87
N LEU A 76 1.17 -1.77 -5.02
CA LEU A 76 1.67 -2.67 -3.99
C LEU A 76 2.39 -3.89 -4.58
N GLN A 77 1.97 -4.39 -5.75
CA GLN A 77 2.63 -5.50 -6.43
C GLN A 77 4.03 -5.10 -6.90
N VAL A 78 4.18 -3.93 -7.54
CA VAL A 78 5.50 -3.38 -7.93
C VAL A 78 6.38 -3.20 -6.70
N PHE A 79 5.84 -2.53 -5.69
CA PHE A 79 6.53 -2.27 -4.43
C PHE A 79 6.98 -3.56 -3.74
N SER A 80 6.11 -4.57 -3.65
CA SER A 80 6.41 -5.86 -3.01
C SER A 80 7.45 -6.65 -3.80
N GLY A 81 7.44 -6.55 -5.14
CA GLY A 81 8.46 -7.14 -6.00
C GLY A 81 9.86 -6.60 -5.67
N ILE A 82 9.98 -5.27 -5.55
CA ILE A 82 11.26 -4.61 -5.18
C ILE A 82 11.63 -4.93 -3.73
N LEU A 83 10.67 -4.81 -2.80
CA LEU A 83 10.88 -5.05 -1.38
C LEU A 83 11.40 -6.46 -1.10
N SER A 84 10.94 -7.46 -1.86
CA SER A 84 11.38 -8.86 -1.73
C SER A 84 12.87 -9.07 -2.02
N GLN A 85 13.53 -8.07 -2.64
CA GLN A 85 14.97 -8.06 -2.91
C GLN A 85 15.79 -7.41 -1.78
N THR A 86 15.15 -7.08 -0.67
CA THR A 86 15.75 -6.39 0.47
C THR A 86 15.66 -7.24 1.75
N GLN A 87 16.39 -6.83 2.79
CA GLN A 87 16.29 -7.41 4.13
C GLN A 87 15.28 -6.66 5.01
N LEU A 88 14.47 -5.75 4.43
CA LEU A 88 13.50 -5.00 5.20
C LEU A 88 12.41 -5.96 5.71
N GLY A 89 12.09 -5.86 7.00
CA GLY A 89 10.96 -6.58 7.60
C GLY A 89 9.61 -6.11 7.04
N GLN A 90 8.51 -6.48 7.70
CA GLN A 90 7.18 -6.09 7.22
C GLN A 90 6.95 -4.57 7.33
N PRO A 91 6.81 -3.84 6.21
CA PRO A 91 6.55 -2.41 6.21
C PRO A 91 5.15 -2.08 6.74
N ILE A 92 4.90 -0.80 7.07
CA ILE A 92 3.54 -0.31 7.30
C ILE A 92 2.70 -0.48 6.02
N GLY A 93 3.25 -0.08 4.87
CA GLY A 93 2.60 -0.22 3.57
C GLY A 93 2.89 0.95 2.63
N LEU A 94 2.11 1.02 1.56
CA LEU A 94 2.17 2.04 0.52
C LEU A 94 0.85 2.82 0.48
N ILE A 95 0.92 4.14 0.47
CA ILE A 95 -0.21 5.05 0.28
C ILE A 95 -0.06 5.74 -1.09
N VAL A 96 -1.16 5.93 -1.80
CA VAL A 96 -1.20 6.79 -2.99
C VAL A 96 -2.02 8.04 -2.65
N ILE A 97 -1.40 9.21 -2.77
CA ILE A 97 -1.97 10.51 -2.44
C ILE A 97 -2.46 11.16 -3.74
N LYS A 98 -3.71 11.66 -3.72
CA LYS A 98 -4.33 12.40 -4.83
C LYS A 98 -3.75 13.81 -4.89
N ASP A 99 -2.59 13.94 -5.50
CA ASP A 99 -1.86 15.19 -5.62
C ASP A 99 -1.20 15.25 -7.01
N PRO A 100 -1.44 16.31 -7.82
CA PRO A 100 -0.80 16.47 -9.13
C PRO A 100 0.70 16.81 -9.05
N GLN A 101 1.24 17.14 -7.89
CA GLN A 101 2.68 17.34 -7.72
C GLN A 101 3.44 16.03 -7.88
N ILE A 102 4.62 16.10 -8.50
CA ILE A 102 5.53 14.96 -8.58
C ILE A 102 6.23 14.83 -7.23
N ASN A 103 5.80 13.85 -6.42
CA ASN A 103 6.43 13.56 -5.14
C ASN A 103 6.30 12.09 -4.73
N ALA A 104 7.24 11.66 -3.90
CA ALA A 104 7.25 10.41 -3.16
C ALA A 104 8.01 10.62 -1.85
N PHE A 105 7.65 9.86 -0.82
CA PHE A 105 8.44 9.84 0.41
C PHE A 105 8.31 8.52 1.13
N ALA A 106 9.31 8.22 1.96
CA ALA A 106 9.25 7.14 2.93
C ALA A 106 9.61 7.62 4.34
N VAL A 107 8.99 6.99 5.34
CA VAL A 107 9.26 7.28 6.75
C VAL A 107 9.59 6.01 7.54
N PRO A 108 10.21 6.13 8.73
CA PRO A 108 10.53 4.98 9.57
C PRO A 108 9.32 4.07 9.81
N GLY A 109 9.59 2.76 9.94
CA GLY A 109 8.57 1.72 9.99
C GLY A 109 8.15 1.20 8.60
N GLY A 110 8.67 1.80 7.53
CA GLY A 110 8.37 1.37 6.15
C GLY A 110 6.99 1.82 5.70
N LEU A 111 6.62 3.06 6.00
CA LEU A 111 5.48 3.68 5.32
C LEU A 111 6.01 4.45 4.12
N PHE A 112 5.45 4.15 2.95
CA PHE A 112 5.80 4.76 1.67
C PHE A 112 4.59 5.51 1.13
N ALA A 113 4.81 6.62 0.46
CA ALA A 113 3.76 7.39 -0.18
C ALA A 113 4.18 7.84 -1.58
N LEU A 114 3.23 7.81 -2.51
CA LEU A 114 3.40 8.28 -3.89
C LEU A 114 2.29 9.25 -4.23
N ASN A 115 2.64 10.38 -4.85
CA ASN A 115 1.65 11.28 -5.41
C ASN A 115 1.18 10.79 -6.79
N THR A 116 -0.08 11.02 -7.12
CA THR A 116 -0.62 10.67 -8.44
C THR A 116 0.05 11.45 -9.58
N GLY A 117 0.59 12.64 -9.33
CA GLY A 117 1.42 13.40 -10.28
C GLY A 117 2.71 12.68 -10.70
N LEU A 118 3.33 11.93 -9.78
CA LEU A 118 4.47 11.08 -10.10
C LEU A 118 4.05 10.00 -11.10
N ILE A 119 2.93 9.33 -10.82
CA ILE A 119 2.41 8.25 -11.65
C ILE A 119 1.99 8.76 -13.04
N THR A 120 1.31 9.90 -13.11
CA THR A 120 0.79 10.46 -14.39
C THR A 120 1.89 11.11 -15.24
N SER A 121 3.01 11.51 -14.65
CA SER A 121 4.16 12.02 -15.38
C SER A 121 5.10 10.93 -15.92
N ALA A 122 5.08 9.74 -15.32
CA ALA A 122 5.88 8.60 -15.77
C ALA A 122 5.54 8.16 -17.20
N LYS A 123 6.55 7.65 -17.91
CA LYS A 123 6.45 7.13 -19.29
C LYS A 123 6.31 5.62 -19.37
N ASN A 124 6.70 4.91 -18.32
CA ASN A 124 6.58 3.46 -18.21
C ASN A 124 6.57 3.05 -16.73
N LEU A 125 6.29 1.78 -16.46
CA LEU A 125 6.24 1.24 -15.11
C LEU A 125 7.61 1.21 -14.43
N ASP A 126 8.69 1.02 -15.21
CA ASP A 126 10.06 0.98 -14.70
C ASP A 126 10.46 2.34 -14.08
N GLU A 127 9.99 3.46 -14.63
CA GLU A 127 10.22 4.79 -14.05
C GLU A 127 9.60 4.91 -12.63
N ILE A 128 8.37 4.42 -12.44
CA ILE A 128 7.72 4.38 -11.10
C ILE A 128 8.48 3.43 -10.17
N ALA A 129 8.88 2.25 -10.67
CA ALA A 129 9.66 1.28 -9.92
C ALA A 129 11.02 1.86 -9.49
N GLY A 130 11.64 2.72 -10.31
CA GLY A 130 12.86 3.45 -9.98
C GLY A 130 12.70 4.34 -8.75
N VAL A 131 11.62 5.14 -8.69
CA VAL A 131 11.34 5.98 -7.51
C VAL A 131 11.01 5.12 -6.29
N MET A 132 10.20 4.08 -6.42
CA MET A 132 9.92 3.17 -5.30
C MET A 132 11.20 2.51 -4.77
N ALA A 133 12.10 2.08 -5.65
CA ALA A 133 13.37 1.47 -5.26
C ALA A 133 14.31 2.45 -4.56
N HIS A 134 14.32 3.71 -4.99
CA HIS A 134 15.03 4.81 -4.32
C HIS A 134 14.52 5.03 -2.89
N GLU A 135 13.20 5.14 -2.73
CA GLU A 135 12.59 5.30 -1.40
C GLU A 135 12.84 4.08 -0.51
N ILE A 136 12.75 2.86 -1.05
CA ILE A 136 13.07 1.63 -0.32
C ILE A 136 14.53 1.67 0.14
N ALA A 137 15.46 2.12 -0.71
CA ALA A 137 16.86 2.26 -0.34
C ALA A 137 17.07 3.27 0.81
N HIS A 138 16.33 4.39 0.85
CA HIS A 138 16.39 5.30 2.01
C HIS A 138 16.03 4.62 3.32
N VAL A 139 14.99 3.77 3.31
CA VAL A 139 14.53 3.04 4.50
C VAL A 139 15.50 1.92 4.87
N THR A 140 15.95 1.11 3.91
CA THR A 140 16.88 0.00 4.18
C THR A 140 18.23 0.50 4.69
N GLN A 141 18.72 1.62 4.15
CA GLN A 141 19.96 2.24 4.60
C GLN A 141 19.79 3.10 5.86
N ARG A 142 18.57 3.15 6.40
CA ARG A 142 18.18 3.92 7.59
C ARG A 142 18.66 5.36 7.51
N HIS A 143 18.57 6.00 6.34
CA HIS A 143 19.07 7.37 6.15
C HIS A 143 18.43 8.34 7.14
N TYR A 144 17.14 8.17 7.44
CA TYR A 144 16.42 8.93 8.47
C TYR A 144 16.93 8.66 9.89
N SER A 145 17.15 7.38 10.25
CA SER A 145 17.60 7.01 11.60
C SER A 145 19.07 7.36 11.85
N ARG A 146 19.89 7.46 10.79
CA ARG A 146 21.29 7.88 10.85
C ARG A 146 21.48 9.39 10.90
N SER A 147 20.50 10.17 10.44
CA SER A 147 20.54 11.63 10.60
C SER A 147 20.28 12.01 12.06
N GLN A 148 21.35 12.38 12.78
CA GLN A 148 21.35 12.68 14.23
C GLN A 148 20.37 13.79 14.65
N GLU A 149 19.90 14.63 13.73
CA GLU A 149 18.93 15.71 13.98
C GLU A 149 17.48 15.35 13.63
N ALA A 150 17.22 14.34 12.79
CA ALA A 150 15.88 13.94 12.36
C ALA A 150 15.18 13.00 13.35
N PHE A 151 15.95 12.23 14.14
CA PHE A 151 15.39 11.24 15.08
C PHE A 151 14.72 11.83 16.33
N LYS A 152 14.62 13.16 16.45
CA LYS A 152 13.94 13.84 17.56
C LYS A 152 12.40 13.75 17.50
N GLY A 153 11.82 13.00 16.57
CA GLY A 153 10.39 12.69 16.52
C GLY A 153 9.47 13.84 16.09
N GLN A 154 9.82 15.06 16.48
CA GLN A 154 9.15 16.31 16.11
C GLN A 154 9.25 16.59 14.60
N GLY A 155 10.37 16.26 13.95
CA GLY A 155 10.58 16.50 12.51
C GLY A 155 9.63 15.72 11.59
N LEU A 156 9.18 14.52 12.01
CA LEU A 156 8.34 13.67 11.17
C LEU A 156 6.84 14.05 11.22
N LEU A 157 6.35 14.53 12.37
CA LEU A 157 5.03 15.17 12.44
C LEU A 157 5.03 16.54 11.79
N ALA A 158 6.17 17.24 11.84
CA ALA A 158 6.39 18.47 11.13
C ALA A 158 6.36 18.24 9.61
N LEU A 159 6.89 17.14 9.08
CA LEU A 159 6.74 16.72 7.67
C LEU A 159 5.26 16.56 7.28
N ALA A 160 4.48 15.82 8.09
CA ALA A 160 3.04 15.67 7.83
C ALA A 160 2.31 17.03 7.89
N GLY A 161 2.70 17.92 8.82
CA GLY A 161 2.18 19.29 8.91
C GLY A 161 2.58 20.20 7.74
N ILE A 162 3.78 20.02 7.18
CA ILE A 162 4.28 20.81 6.03
C ILE A 162 3.63 20.40 4.74
N LEU A 163 3.51 19.09 4.48
CA LEU A 163 2.85 18.59 3.28
C LEU A 163 1.40 19.09 3.22
N VAL A 164 0.77 19.28 4.39
CA VAL A 164 -0.57 19.90 4.51
C VAL A 164 -0.51 21.42 4.33
N GLY A 165 0.50 22.09 4.89
CA GLY A 165 0.71 23.52 4.68
C GLY A 165 0.94 23.89 3.21
N ALA A 166 1.70 23.08 2.47
CA ALA A 166 1.96 23.25 1.03
C ALA A 166 0.69 23.05 0.19
N ALA A 167 -0.10 22.00 0.48
CA ALA A 167 -1.37 21.72 -0.20
C ALA A 167 -2.46 22.78 0.04
N ILE A 168 -2.41 23.48 1.18
CA ILE A 168 -3.29 24.60 1.50
C ILE A 168 -2.78 25.90 0.86
N ALA A 169 -1.47 26.15 0.90
CA ALA A 169 -0.85 27.34 0.31
C ALA A 169 -1.00 27.40 -1.21
N SER A 170 -1.01 26.25 -1.90
CA SER A 170 -1.27 26.19 -3.34
C SER A 170 -2.71 26.51 -3.73
N GLN A 171 -3.62 26.65 -2.76
CA GLN A 171 -5.05 26.94 -2.97
C GLN A 171 -5.52 28.27 -2.37
N ALA A 172 -4.66 28.98 -1.63
CA ALA A 172 -5.04 30.19 -0.93
C ALA A 172 -4.70 31.46 -1.73
N ASP A 173 -5.72 32.16 -2.21
CA ASP A 173 -5.62 33.57 -2.60
C ASP A 173 -5.66 34.44 -1.32
N GLY A 174 -4.53 35.05 -0.97
CA GLY A 174 -4.60 36.39 -0.34
C GLY A 174 -4.29 36.59 1.15
N ASP A 175 -3.49 35.76 1.83
CA ASP A 175 -2.88 36.19 3.11
C ASP A 175 -1.35 35.99 3.12
N VAL A 176 -0.63 37.05 2.72
CA VAL A 176 0.83 37.04 2.56
C VAL A 176 1.56 36.88 3.91
N GLY A 177 0.96 37.32 5.03
CA GLY A 177 1.60 37.27 6.34
C GLY A 177 1.69 35.86 6.94
N SER A 178 0.58 35.11 6.87
CA SER A 178 0.55 33.70 7.29
C SER A 178 1.33 32.80 6.34
N ALA A 179 1.30 33.07 5.03
CA ALA A 179 2.09 32.35 4.03
C ALA A 179 3.61 32.51 4.23
N VAL A 180 4.09 33.71 4.58
CA VAL A 180 5.53 33.94 4.83
C VAL A 180 6.01 33.24 6.11
N MET A 181 5.22 33.28 7.19
CA MET A 181 5.55 32.55 8.42
C MET A 181 5.53 31.03 8.22
N MET A 182 4.51 30.50 7.54
CA MET A 182 4.45 29.07 7.18
C MET A 182 5.60 28.68 6.25
N GLY A 183 5.93 29.50 5.26
CA GLY A 183 7.05 29.28 4.35
C GLY A 183 8.41 29.26 5.04
N THR A 184 8.62 30.13 6.04
CA THR A 184 9.88 30.17 6.81
C THR A 184 10.01 28.94 7.71
N GLN A 185 8.93 28.52 8.36
CA GLN A 185 8.91 27.31 9.19
C GLN A 185 9.07 26.04 8.33
N ALA A 186 8.39 25.98 7.18
CA ALA A 186 8.51 24.91 6.21
C ALA A 186 9.93 24.80 5.67
N ALA A 187 10.57 25.90 5.30
CA ALA A 187 11.96 25.91 4.81
C ALA A 187 12.99 25.43 5.87
N LEU A 188 12.76 25.74 7.14
CA LEU A 188 13.64 25.27 8.23
C LEU A 188 13.51 23.76 8.46
N ILE A 189 12.30 23.23 8.39
CA ILE A 189 12.05 21.79 8.55
C ILE A 189 12.45 21.05 7.27
N ASP A 190 12.27 21.64 6.10
CA ASP A 190 12.75 21.13 4.81
C ASP A 190 14.26 20.87 4.85
N LYS A 191 15.05 21.86 5.30
CA LYS A 191 16.50 21.70 5.48
C LYS A 191 16.85 20.57 6.47
N GLN A 192 15.99 20.28 7.44
CA GLN A 192 16.18 19.20 8.41
C GLN A 192 15.80 17.82 7.85
N LEU A 193 14.94 17.77 6.84
CA LEU A 193 14.45 16.54 6.21
C LEU A 193 15.18 16.21 4.89
N SER A 194 15.87 17.17 4.31
CA SER A 194 16.67 16.99 3.09
C SER A 194 17.82 16.00 3.33
N TYR A 195 17.92 15.00 2.47
CA TYR A 195 19.00 14.03 2.55
C TYR A 195 20.32 14.63 2.06
N SER A 196 21.42 14.26 2.72
CA SER A 196 22.75 14.65 2.26
C SER A 196 23.05 14.07 0.88
N ARG A 197 23.90 14.75 0.11
CA ARG A 197 24.33 14.27 -1.23
C ARG A 197 24.91 12.85 -1.21
N ASN A 198 25.54 12.44 -0.10
CA ASN A 198 26.06 11.08 0.07
C ASN A 198 24.93 10.06 0.23
N GLN A 199 23.90 10.37 1.02
CA GLN A 199 22.72 9.51 1.20
C GLN A 199 21.95 9.35 -0.11
N GLU A 200 21.77 10.43 -0.86
CA GLU A 200 21.16 10.39 -2.18
C GLU A 200 21.93 9.48 -3.16
N ARG A 201 23.27 9.64 -3.24
CA ARG A 201 24.11 8.77 -4.08
C ARG A 201 24.08 7.30 -3.63
N GLU A 202 23.98 7.06 -2.32
CA GLU A 202 23.85 5.71 -1.77
C GLU A 202 22.50 5.09 -2.14
N ALA A 203 21.41 5.86 -2.02
CA ALA A 203 20.05 5.45 -2.38
C ALA A 203 19.91 5.19 -3.88
N ASP A 204 20.42 6.07 -4.74
CA ASP A 204 20.43 5.88 -6.20
C ASP A 204 21.11 4.54 -6.56
N ARG A 205 22.29 4.29 -6.00
CA ARG A 205 23.08 3.08 -6.29
C ARG A 205 22.39 1.81 -5.81
N ILE A 206 21.90 1.79 -4.58
CA ILE A 206 21.28 0.60 -3.97
C ILE A 206 19.89 0.36 -4.57
N GLY A 207 19.11 1.43 -4.78
CA GLY A 207 17.81 1.37 -5.44
C GLY A 207 17.92 0.76 -6.84
N MET A 208 18.92 1.14 -7.64
CA MET A 208 19.16 0.50 -8.95
C MET A 208 19.45 -1.01 -8.84
N GLN A 209 20.13 -1.45 -7.78
CA GLN A 209 20.39 -2.87 -7.55
C GLN A 209 19.10 -3.62 -7.19
N PHE A 210 18.26 -3.06 -6.31
CA PHE A 210 16.95 -3.64 -5.99
C PHE A 210 16.04 -3.70 -7.21
N MET A 211 15.99 -2.61 -7.98
CA MET A 211 15.24 -2.51 -9.21
C MET A 211 15.67 -3.58 -10.23
N TYR A 212 16.98 -3.73 -10.45
CA TYR A 212 17.55 -4.76 -11.33
C TYR A 212 17.19 -6.17 -10.86
N ALA A 213 17.37 -6.46 -9.56
CA ALA A 213 17.08 -7.76 -8.97
C ALA A 213 15.58 -8.12 -9.07
N ALA A 214 14.70 -7.13 -9.03
CA ALA A 214 13.26 -7.28 -9.23
C ALA A 214 12.85 -7.38 -10.71
N GLY A 215 13.80 -7.30 -11.65
CA GLY A 215 13.56 -7.45 -13.08
C GLY A 215 13.14 -6.17 -13.81
N TYR A 216 13.26 -5.00 -13.17
CA TYR A 216 12.98 -3.70 -13.78
C TYR A 216 14.25 -3.08 -14.39
N ASN A 217 14.08 -2.19 -15.38
CA ASN A 217 15.20 -1.53 -16.07
C ASN A 217 15.87 -0.41 -15.26
N PRO A 218 17.12 -0.59 -14.77
CA PRO A 218 17.78 0.40 -13.91
C PRO A 218 17.98 1.78 -14.56
N GLN A 219 18.01 1.85 -15.89
CA GLN A 219 18.08 3.12 -16.63
C GLN A 219 16.86 4.00 -16.37
N SER A 220 15.70 3.40 -16.11
CA SER A 220 14.45 4.14 -15.97
C SER A 220 14.40 4.98 -14.69
N MET A 221 15.22 4.69 -13.68
CA MET A 221 15.43 5.63 -12.56
C MET A 221 16.05 6.95 -13.06
N ALA A 222 17.09 6.86 -13.90
CA ALA A 222 17.73 8.04 -14.48
C ALA A 222 16.85 8.75 -15.54
N ASP A 223 16.05 7.99 -16.30
CA ASP A 223 15.07 8.56 -17.22
C ASP A 223 13.99 9.36 -16.48
N TYR A 224 13.57 8.87 -15.30
CA TYR A 224 12.59 9.56 -14.48
C TYR A 224 13.14 10.85 -13.87
N PHE A 225 14.41 10.86 -13.44
CA PHE A 225 15.09 12.10 -13.02
C PHE A 225 15.05 13.17 -14.12
N GLU A 226 15.22 12.79 -15.37
CA GLU A 226 15.06 13.71 -16.49
C GLU A 226 13.60 14.15 -16.71
N THR A 227 12.63 13.24 -16.57
CA THR A 227 11.20 13.57 -16.60
C THR A 227 10.87 14.63 -15.55
N MET A 228 11.35 14.47 -14.32
CA MET A 228 11.18 15.45 -13.24
C MET A 228 11.87 16.79 -13.53
N HIS A 229 13.12 16.76 -14.01
CA HIS A 229 13.86 17.97 -14.35
C HIS A 229 13.17 18.79 -15.43
N ARG A 230 12.61 18.13 -16.45
CA ARG A 230 11.84 18.78 -17.53
C ARG A 230 10.52 19.35 -17.03
N ALA A 231 9.82 18.66 -16.14
CA ALA A 231 8.58 19.16 -15.54
C ALA A 231 8.82 20.43 -14.71
N THR A 232 9.95 20.47 -13.99
CA THR A 232 10.35 21.60 -13.15
C THR A 232 10.85 22.79 -13.97
N SER A 233 11.54 22.54 -15.09
CA SER A 233 12.10 23.61 -15.93
C SER A 233 11.03 24.43 -16.68
N ARG A 234 9.78 23.95 -16.71
CA ARG A 234 8.63 24.60 -17.37
C ARG A 234 7.77 25.43 -16.41
N VAL A 235 8.03 25.35 -15.11
CA VAL A 235 7.24 25.99 -14.04
C VAL A 235 8.20 26.71 -13.10
N SER A 236 7.92 27.93 -12.68
CA SER A 236 8.77 28.66 -11.71
C SER A 236 8.76 28.06 -10.28
N PHE A 237 8.28 26.83 -10.12
CA PHE A 237 8.08 26.14 -8.85
C PHE A 237 8.89 24.82 -8.85
N LEU A 238 9.70 24.62 -7.81
CA LEU A 238 10.42 23.36 -7.57
C LEU A 238 9.45 22.33 -6.97
N PRO A 239 9.32 21.11 -7.52
CA PRO A 239 8.51 20.06 -6.91
C PRO A 239 9.00 19.74 -5.50
N ASP A 240 8.09 19.37 -4.61
CA ASP A 240 8.41 18.99 -3.22
C ASP A 240 9.45 17.87 -3.13
N PHE A 241 9.48 16.97 -4.12
CA PHE A 241 10.51 15.92 -4.22
C PHE A 241 11.94 16.49 -4.25
N TRP A 242 12.16 17.65 -4.88
CA TRP A 242 13.49 18.27 -4.97
C TRP A 242 13.93 18.94 -3.66
N LEU A 243 12.97 19.32 -2.83
CA LEU A 243 13.23 19.93 -1.54
C LEU A 243 13.85 18.87 -0.59
N THR A 244 13.29 17.66 -0.59
CA THR A 244 13.81 16.53 0.19
C THR A 244 14.93 15.73 -0.51
N HIS A 245 14.92 15.66 -1.85
CA HIS A 245 15.89 14.93 -2.68
C HIS A 245 16.54 15.85 -3.73
N PRO A 246 17.59 16.62 -3.38
CA PRO A 246 18.22 17.55 -4.31
C PRO A 246 18.80 16.84 -5.52
N LEU A 247 18.19 17.02 -6.70
CA LEU A 247 18.69 16.44 -7.95
C LEU A 247 19.69 17.41 -8.60
N THR A 248 20.90 16.94 -8.87
CA THR A 248 21.94 17.71 -9.56
C THR A 248 22.22 17.11 -10.93
N THR A 249 22.78 17.91 -11.85
CA THR A 249 23.29 17.41 -13.14
C THR A 249 24.30 16.28 -12.94
N GLU A 250 25.16 16.41 -11.93
CA GLU A 250 26.09 15.38 -11.46
C GLU A 250 25.36 14.07 -11.10
N ARG A 251 24.31 14.12 -10.26
CA ARG A 251 23.53 12.93 -9.89
C ARG A 251 22.88 12.26 -11.09
N MET A 252 22.30 13.04 -12.02
CA MET A 252 21.72 12.48 -13.24
C MET A 252 22.77 11.77 -14.10
N SER A 253 23.96 12.37 -14.27
CA SER A 253 25.05 11.73 -15.01
C SER A 253 25.56 10.46 -14.33
N GLU A 254 25.72 10.51 -13.00
CA GLU A 254 26.16 9.40 -12.17
C GLU A 254 25.16 8.24 -12.18
N ALA A 255 23.86 8.53 -12.11
CA ALA A 255 22.79 7.55 -12.24
C ALA A 255 22.86 6.83 -13.60
N ARG A 256 23.00 7.57 -14.71
CA ARG A 256 23.15 6.99 -16.05
C ARG A 256 24.40 6.12 -16.18
N LEU A 257 25.53 6.58 -15.65
CA LEU A 257 26.79 5.83 -15.67
C LEU A 257 26.66 4.50 -14.91
N ARG A 258 26.02 4.51 -13.73
CA ARG A 258 25.78 3.28 -12.96
C ARG A 258 24.81 2.34 -13.63
N ALA A 259 23.71 2.85 -14.17
CA ALA A 259 22.75 2.03 -14.89
C ALA A 259 23.39 1.33 -16.11
N ASN A 260 24.39 1.96 -16.75
CA ASN A 260 25.16 1.36 -17.84
C ASN A 260 26.10 0.21 -17.38
N GLN A 261 26.41 0.12 -16.09
CA GLN A 261 27.22 -0.96 -15.52
C GLN A 261 26.40 -2.20 -15.19
N LEU A 262 25.07 -2.08 -15.13
CA LEU A 262 24.17 -3.20 -14.91
C LEU A 262 23.77 -3.85 -16.25
N PRO A 263 23.51 -5.16 -16.27
CA PRO A 263 23.02 -5.82 -17.48
C PRO A 263 21.73 -5.18 -17.99
N ARG A 264 21.64 -5.05 -19.31
CA ARG A 264 20.50 -4.39 -19.95
C ARG A 264 19.22 -5.20 -19.78
N VAL A 265 18.26 -4.64 -19.08
CA VAL A 265 16.88 -5.12 -19.05
C VAL A 265 16.09 -4.35 -20.12
N LYS A 266 15.34 -5.07 -20.96
CA LYS A 266 14.51 -4.42 -21.97
C LYS A 266 13.27 -3.81 -21.31
N SER A 267 13.18 -2.48 -21.32
CA SER A 267 11.96 -1.80 -20.88
C SER A 267 10.81 -2.01 -21.87
N LYS A 268 9.60 -2.17 -21.33
CA LYS A 268 8.37 -2.19 -22.12
C LYS A 268 7.91 -0.75 -22.34
N ILE A 269 8.46 -0.09 -23.36
CA ILE A 269 8.15 1.32 -23.67
C ILE A 269 6.68 1.50 -24.11
N TYR A 270 6.09 0.47 -24.73
CA TYR A 270 4.66 0.41 -25.05
C TYR A 270 4.03 -0.74 -24.27
N ASP A 271 3.59 -0.43 -23.05
CA ASP A 271 2.89 -1.36 -22.20
C ASP A 271 1.45 -0.88 -21.99
N LEU A 272 0.49 -1.64 -22.55
CA LEU A 272 -0.93 -1.35 -22.40
C LEU A 272 -1.35 -1.37 -20.93
N ASP A 273 -0.77 -2.25 -20.11
CA ASP A 273 -1.10 -2.35 -18.69
C ASP A 273 -0.65 -1.09 -17.94
N PHE A 274 0.52 -0.55 -18.29
CA PHE A 274 0.99 0.73 -17.74
C PHE A 274 0.12 1.90 -18.20
N GLU A 275 -0.24 1.97 -19.49
CA GLU A 275 -1.12 3.03 -19.98
C GLU A 275 -2.49 2.98 -19.29
N ILE A 276 -3.06 1.77 -19.08
CA ILE A 276 -4.29 1.58 -18.30
C ILE A 276 -4.10 2.10 -16.87
N LEU A 277 -3.04 1.67 -16.18
CA LEU A 277 -2.72 2.11 -14.82
C LEU A 277 -2.61 3.64 -14.74
N LYS A 278 -1.91 4.25 -15.68
CA LYS A 278 -1.69 5.70 -15.76
C LYS A 278 -2.98 6.47 -15.96
N TRP A 279 -3.78 6.14 -16.98
CA TRP A 279 -5.00 6.88 -17.29
C TRP A 279 -6.11 6.60 -16.27
N TYR A 280 -6.20 5.37 -15.74
CA TYR A 280 -7.12 5.06 -14.66
C TYR A 280 -6.74 5.80 -13.37
N THR A 281 -5.45 5.92 -13.04
CA THR A 281 -4.97 6.79 -11.95
C THR A 281 -5.38 8.24 -12.20
N ALA A 282 -5.11 8.78 -13.40
CA ALA A 282 -5.40 10.16 -13.73
C ALA A 282 -6.89 10.51 -13.58
N VAL A 283 -7.79 9.61 -13.98
CA VAL A 283 -9.24 9.79 -13.76
C VAL A 283 -9.58 9.74 -12.26
N THR A 284 -9.16 8.68 -11.56
CA THR A 284 -9.48 8.47 -10.14
C THR A 284 -8.95 9.59 -9.22
N SER A 285 -7.90 10.29 -9.66
CA SER A 285 -7.31 11.45 -8.97
C SER A 285 -7.79 12.81 -9.49
N ASN A 286 -8.79 12.88 -10.39
CA ASN A 286 -9.29 14.10 -11.01
C ASN A 286 -8.21 14.92 -11.76
N GLN A 287 -7.23 14.24 -12.35
CA GLN A 287 -6.13 14.85 -13.14
C GLN A 287 -6.33 14.71 -14.65
N ALA A 288 -7.26 13.85 -15.08
CA ALA A 288 -7.66 13.75 -16.48
C ALA A 288 -8.88 14.64 -16.77
N ASN A 289 -8.94 15.18 -17.98
CA ASN A 289 -10.13 15.87 -18.49
C ASN A 289 -10.70 15.13 -19.70
N GLU A 290 -11.99 15.34 -19.94
CA GLU A 290 -12.75 14.67 -21.01
C GLU A 290 -12.15 14.90 -22.39
N ILE A 291 -11.77 16.14 -22.71
CA ILE A 291 -11.23 16.53 -24.03
C ILE A 291 -9.95 15.74 -24.33
N GLN A 292 -9.04 15.64 -23.37
CA GLN A 292 -7.80 14.89 -23.49
C GLN A 292 -8.07 13.40 -23.72
N LEU A 293 -8.97 12.82 -22.93
CA LEU A 293 -9.31 11.41 -23.02
C LEU A 293 -10.00 11.09 -24.36
N LEU A 294 -10.92 11.95 -24.83
CA LEU A 294 -11.57 11.83 -26.14
C LEU A 294 -10.57 11.92 -27.28
N ALA A 295 -9.62 12.87 -27.23
CA ALA A 295 -8.58 13.01 -28.24
C ALA A 295 -7.74 11.73 -28.38
N LEU A 296 -7.38 11.11 -27.27
CA LEU A 296 -6.63 9.85 -27.25
C LEU A 296 -7.49 8.65 -27.68
N ALA A 297 -8.73 8.58 -27.24
CA ALA A 297 -9.68 7.54 -27.63
C ALA A 297 -9.96 7.57 -29.15
N ASN A 298 -10.06 8.76 -29.75
CA ASN A 298 -10.19 8.95 -31.20
C ASN A 298 -8.95 8.44 -31.97
N GLN A 299 -7.78 8.43 -31.33
CA GLN A 299 -6.57 7.79 -31.85
C GLN A 299 -6.51 6.28 -31.58
N LYS A 300 -7.64 5.66 -31.20
CA LYS A 300 -7.79 4.24 -30.86
C LYS A 300 -6.96 3.80 -29.64
N ASN A 301 -6.59 4.73 -28.75
CA ASN A 301 -5.92 4.38 -27.50
C ASN A 301 -6.90 3.62 -26.58
N THR A 302 -6.60 2.34 -26.34
CA THR A 302 -7.48 1.44 -25.58
C THR A 302 -7.52 1.79 -24.10
N ALA A 303 -6.40 2.26 -23.52
CA ALA A 303 -6.35 2.70 -22.13
C ALA A 303 -7.17 3.97 -21.91
N ALA A 304 -7.05 4.96 -22.81
CA ALA A 304 -7.84 6.19 -22.74
C ALA A 304 -9.34 5.93 -22.88
N GLN A 305 -9.74 4.99 -23.75
CA GLN A 305 -11.15 4.62 -23.91
C GLN A 305 -11.71 3.90 -22.66
N LEU A 306 -10.92 3.03 -22.01
CA LEU A 306 -11.29 2.46 -20.70
C LEU A 306 -11.39 3.56 -19.63
N ALA A 307 -10.46 4.51 -19.63
CA ALA A 307 -10.47 5.65 -18.72
C ALA A 307 -11.68 6.58 -18.96
N LEU A 308 -12.14 6.78 -20.20
CA LEU A 308 -13.40 7.47 -20.49
C LEU A 308 -14.60 6.79 -19.83
N SER A 309 -14.65 5.45 -19.89
CA SER A 309 -15.72 4.71 -19.21
C SER A 309 -15.74 4.99 -17.70
N LYS A 310 -14.56 4.95 -17.06
CA LYS A 310 -14.39 5.32 -15.65
C LYS A 310 -14.72 6.79 -15.38
N PHE A 311 -14.34 7.70 -16.28
CA PHE A 311 -14.60 9.13 -16.17
C PHE A 311 -16.11 9.42 -16.15
N TYR A 312 -16.86 8.93 -17.14
CA TYR A 312 -18.30 9.10 -17.19
C TYR A 312 -19.02 8.40 -16.02
N LEU A 313 -18.49 7.26 -15.57
CA LEU A 313 -18.98 6.58 -14.37
C LEU A 313 -18.88 7.48 -13.13
N GLU A 314 -17.75 8.17 -12.93
CA GLU A 314 -17.58 9.10 -11.80
C GLU A 314 -18.46 10.35 -11.89
N GLN A 315 -18.87 10.74 -13.10
CA GLN A 315 -19.86 11.80 -13.33
C GLN A 315 -21.32 11.32 -13.19
N GLY A 316 -21.55 10.01 -13.03
CA GLY A 316 -22.89 9.42 -12.99
C GLY A 316 -23.55 9.25 -14.36
N ASP A 317 -22.84 9.49 -15.46
CA ASP A 317 -23.34 9.19 -16.81
C ASP A 317 -23.08 7.72 -17.16
N TYR A 318 -23.97 6.87 -16.65
CA TYR A 318 -23.88 5.42 -16.85
C TYR A 318 -24.09 5.01 -18.32
N THR A 319 -24.72 5.85 -19.14
CA THR A 319 -24.95 5.55 -20.56
C THR A 319 -23.65 5.69 -21.35
N GLN A 320 -22.97 6.82 -21.19
CA GLN A 320 -21.66 7.04 -21.79
C GLN A 320 -20.61 6.09 -21.20
N ALA A 321 -20.65 5.83 -19.89
CA ALA A 321 -19.76 4.86 -19.26
C ALA A 321 -19.88 3.47 -19.91
N GLN A 322 -21.12 2.97 -20.11
CA GLN A 322 -21.37 1.69 -20.76
C GLN A 322 -20.92 1.68 -22.23
N ALA A 323 -21.25 2.72 -22.98
CA ALA A 323 -20.87 2.82 -24.40
C ALA A 323 -19.35 2.75 -24.58
N ASN A 324 -18.59 3.46 -23.75
CA ASN A 324 -17.12 3.43 -23.78
C ASN A 324 -16.55 2.07 -23.35
N LEU A 325 -17.14 1.42 -22.35
CA LEU A 325 -16.73 0.08 -21.91
C LEU A 325 -16.94 -0.97 -23.01
N ASP A 326 -18.07 -0.88 -23.72
CA ASP A 326 -18.43 -1.82 -24.78
C ASP A 326 -17.45 -1.79 -25.97
N LEU A 327 -16.83 -0.64 -26.23
CA LEU A 327 -15.81 -0.48 -27.28
C LEU A 327 -14.49 -1.19 -26.96
N VAL A 328 -14.17 -1.40 -25.68
CA VAL A 328 -12.89 -1.98 -25.23
C VAL A 328 -13.01 -3.37 -24.62
N LYS A 329 -14.18 -3.77 -24.09
CA LYS A 329 -14.35 -5.04 -23.36
C LYS A 329 -13.89 -6.27 -24.15
N ASN A 330 -14.05 -6.26 -25.47
CA ASN A 330 -13.61 -7.36 -26.34
C ASN A 330 -12.08 -7.44 -26.51
N ARG A 331 -11.38 -6.30 -26.40
CA ARG A 331 -9.90 -6.24 -26.42
C ARG A 331 -9.32 -6.52 -25.03
N LEU A 332 -10.08 -6.21 -23.98
CA LEU A 332 -9.67 -6.33 -22.57
C LEU A 332 -10.41 -7.45 -21.82
N LYS A 333 -10.80 -8.55 -22.50
CA LYS A 333 -11.66 -9.60 -21.92
C LYS A 333 -11.14 -10.18 -20.60
N SER A 334 -9.82 -10.29 -20.47
CA SER A 334 -9.16 -10.84 -19.27
C SER A 334 -8.80 -9.79 -18.23
N HIS A 335 -8.99 -8.50 -18.51
CA HIS A 335 -8.56 -7.42 -17.63
C HIS A 335 -9.60 -7.19 -16.53
N VAL A 336 -9.17 -7.24 -15.27
CA VAL A 336 -10.05 -7.18 -14.08
C VAL A 336 -10.85 -5.88 -13.97
N LEU A 337 -10.38 -4.77 -14.53
CA LEU A 337 -11.14 -3.51 -14.56
C LEU A 337 -12.44 -3.60 -15.36
N VAL A 338 -12.53 -4.48 -16.38
CA VAL A 338 -13.75 -4.58 -17.20
C VAL A 338 -14.96 -5.00 -16.35
N PRO A 339 -14.92 -6.14 -15.61
CA PRO A 339 -16.04 -6.49 -14.73
C PRO A 339 -16.20 -5.51 -13.56
N LEU A 340 -15.12 -4.91 -13.02
CA LEU A 340 -15.24 -3.90 -11.95
C LEU A 340 -16.05 -2.68 -12.40
N ILE A 341 -15.70 -2.07 -13.52
CA ILE A 341 -16.40 -0.91 -14.08
C ILE A 341 -17.82 -1.31 -14.50
N GLN A 342 -17.99 -2.48 -15.13
CA GLN A 342 -19.31 -2.99 -15.52
C GLN A 342 -20.25 -3.12 -14.32
N THR A 343 -19.74 -3.66 -13.21
CA THR A 343 -20.50 -3.79 -11.96
C THR A 343 -20.84 -2.43 -11.37
N ASP A 344 -19.92 -1.47 -11.38
CA ASP A 344 -20.21 -0.12 -10.89
C ASP A 344 -21.27 0.62 -11.71
N ILE A 345 -21.25 0.47 -13.03
CA ILE A 345 -22.30 0.99 -13.92
C ILE A 345 -23.67 0.42 -13.50
N TYR A 346 -23.75 -0.91 -13.29
CA TYR A 346 -25.01 -1.55 -12.88
C TYR A 346 -25.43 -1.14 -11.46
N LEU A 347 -24.50 -1.04 -10.51
CA LEU A 347 -24.80 -0.56 -9.15
C LEU A 347 -25.30 0.88 -9.15
N GLY A 348 -24.72 1.75 -9.97
CA GLY A 348 -25.17 3.14 -10.15
C GLY A 348 -26.57 3.26 -10.76
N GLN A 349 -26.95 2.29 -11.60
CA GLN A 349 -28.30 2.16 -12.16
C GLN A 349 -29.27 1.34 -11.29
N ASN A 350 -28.87 0.95 -10.07
CA ASN A 350 -29.64 0.09 -9.15
C ASN A 350 -30.02 -1.30 -9.74
N LYS A 351 -29.24 -1.80 -10.71
CA LYS A 351 -29.43 -3.10 -11.37
C LYS A 351 -28.66 -4.20 -10.64
N LEU A 352 -29.10 -4.54 -9.43
CA LEU A 352 -28.36 -5.44 -8.52
C LEU A 352 -28.13 -6.85 -9.07
N ALA A 353 -29.09 -7.43 -9.79
CA ALA A 353 -28.92 -8.76 -10.39
C ALA A 353 -27.80 -8.76 -11.45
N GLN A 354 -27.82 -7.77 -12.34
CA GLN A 354 -26.80 -7.62 -13.39
C GLN A 354 -25.42 -7.31 -12.79
N ALA A 355 -25.37 -6.52 -11.72
CA ALA A 355 -24.15 -6.26 -10.96
C ALA A 355 -23.54 -7.55 -10.38
N HIS A 356 -24.38 -8.45 -9.84
CA HIS A 356 -23.97 -9.76 -9.33
C HIS A 356 -23.43 -10.65 -10.44
N ASP A 357 -24.15 -10.76 -11.56
CA ASP A 357 -23.76 -11.61 -12.68
C ASP A 357 -22.44 -11.15 -13.31
N ALA A 358 -22.21 -9.83 -13.38
CA ALA A 358 -20.98 -9.26 -13.93
C ALA A 358 -19.71 -9.59 -13.13
N ILE A 359 -19.80 -9.78 -11.81
CA ILE A 359 -18.62 -9.94 -10.93
C ILE A 359 -18.48 -11.34 -10.33
N SER A 360 -19.58 -12.07 -10.13
CA SER A 360 -19.57 -13.31 -9.33
C SER A 360 -18.70 -14.42 -9.93
N SER A 361 -18.73 -14.60 -11.25
CA SER A 361 -17.94 -15.63 -11.93
C SER A 361 -16.44 -15.34 -11.82
N ILE A 362 -16.02 -14.11 -12.13
CA ILE A 362 -14.60 -13.73 -12.09
C ILE A 362 -14.06 -13.69 -10.65
N GLN A 363 -14.88 -13.31 -9.67
CA GLN A 363 -14.47 -13.33 -8.28
C GLN A 363 -14.26 -14.78 -7.78
N LYS A 364 -15.10 -15.73 -8.23
CA LYS A 364 -14.93 -17.16 -7.91
C LYS A 364 -13.65 -17.75 -8.50
N THR A 365 -13.24 -17.30 -9.70
CA THR A 365 -12.01 -17.78 -10.34
C THR A 365 -10.75 -17.08 -9.82
N MET A 366 -10.87 -15.84 -9.34
CA MET A 366 -9.77 -15.04 -8.75
C MET A 366 -10.08 -14.63 -7.31
N PRO A 367 -10.25 -15.59 -6.38
CA PRO A 367 -10.63 -15.29 -5.02
C PRO A 367 -9.56 -14.47 -4.28
N GLU A 368 -8.29 -14.52 -4.64
CA GLU A 368 -7.23 -13.73 -4.03
C GLU A 368 -7.26 -12.24 -4.40
N ASN A 369 -7.97 -11.86 -5.48
CA ASN A 369 -8.02 -10.47 -5.93
C ASN A 369 -8.90 -9.62 -4.99
N ARG A 370 -8.27 -8.67 -4.27
CA ARG A 370 -8.95 -7.82 -3.28
C ARG A 370 -10.00 -6.92 -3.91
N ALA A 371 -9.71 -6.29 -5.04
CA ALA A 371 -10.63 -5.40 -5.74
C ALA A 371 -11.93 -6.11 -6.16
N LEU A 372 -11.82 -7.28 -6.81
CA LEU A 372 -12.99 -8.10 -7.19
C LEU A 372 -13.79 -8.52 -5.97
N SER A 373 -13.10 -8.88 -4.90
CA SER A 373 -13.72 -9.32 -3.65
C SER A 373 -14.47 -8.20 -2.93
N TYR A 374 -13.88 -7.01 -2.87
CA TYR A 374 -14.51 -5.84 -2.24
C TYR A 374 -15.70 -5.35 -3.07
N LYS A 375 -15.57 -5.37 -4.40
CA LYS A 375 -16.70 -5.04 -5.28
C LYS A 375 -17.83 -6.06 -5.16
N PHE A 376 -17.53 -7.35 -5.12
CA PHE A 376 -18.56 -8.37 -4.92
C PHE A 376 -19.19 -8.29 -3.53
N ALA A 377 -18.40 -8.03 -2.47
CA ALA A 377 -18.93 -7.78 -1.14
C ALA A 377 -19.91 -6.59 -1.13
N GLU A 378 -19.61 -5.51 -1.85
CA GLU A 378 -20.54 -4.39 -2.01
C GLU A 378 -21.87 -4.83 -2.65
N VAL A 379 -21.81 -5.62 -3.74
CA VAL A 379 -23.01 -6.16 -4.38
C VAL A 379 -23.83 -7.01 -3.39
N LEU A 380 -23.18 -7.92 -2.68
CA LEU A 380 -23.82 -8.79 -1.69
C LEU A 380 -24.48 -8.00 -0.55
N ILE A 381 -23.81 -6.96 -0.04
CA ILE A 381 -24.36 -6.04 0.97
C ILE A 381 -25.64 -5.39 0.43
N ARG A 382 -25.64 -4.87 -0.80
CA ARG A 382 -26.84 -4.24 -1.40
C ARG A 382 -27.97 -5.25 -1.68
N GLN A 383 -27.64 -6.53 -1.86
CA GLN A 383 -28.61 -7.62 -1.99
C GLN A 383 -29.09 -8.18 -0.62
N GLY A 384 -28.58 -7.68 0.50
CA GLY A 384 -28.90 -8.19 1.84
C GLY A 384 -28.19 -9.51 2.21
N GLN A 385 -27.25 -9.99 1.40
CA GLN A 385 -26.47 -11.21 1.62
C GLN A 385 -25.27 -10.95 2.54
N VAL A 386 -25.55 -10.50 3.76
CA VAL A 386 -24.55 -9.93 4.67
C VAL A 386 -23.48 -10.93 5.12
N ALA A 387 -23.87 -12.13 5.54
CA ALA A 387 -22.93 -13.14 6.04
C ALA A 387 -21.86 -13.52 4.99
N GLN A 388 -22.26 -13.62 3.73
CA GLN A 388 -21.35 -13.92 2.63
C GLN A 388 -20.38 -12.75 2.38
N ALA A 389 -20.88 -11.51 2.39
CA ALA A 389 -20.05 -10.32 2.26
C ALA A 389 -19.00 -10.22 3.40
N GLN A 390 -19.41 -10.49 4.63
CA GLN A 390 -18.49 -10.47 5.79
C GLN A 390 -17.38 -11.51 5.65
N SER A 391 -17.72 -12.76 5.32
CA SER A 391 -16.73 -13.82 5.10
C SER A 391 -15.71 -13.44 4.02
N LEU A 392 -16.19 -12.83 2.94
CA LEU A 392 -15.36 -12.41 1.81
C LEU A 392 -14.36 -11.30 2.16
N VAL A 393 -14.76 -10.36 3.03
CA VAL A 393 -13.91 -9.22 3.43
C VAL A 393 -12.97 -9.59 4.57
N GLN A 394 -13.42 -10.38 5.54
CA GLN A 394 -12.65 -10.74 6.74
C GLN A 394 -11.28 -11.37 6.39
N ARG A 395 -11.20 -12.19 5.34
CA ARG A 395 -9.92 -12.81 4.92
C ARG A 395 -8.82 -11.81 4.55
N PHE A 396 -9.18 -10.62 4.05
CA PHE A 396 -8.22 -9.57 3.72
C PHE A 396 -7.85 -8.78 4.98
N ILE A 397 -8.83 -8.46 5.82
CA ILE A 397 -8.61 -7.77 7.09
C ILE A 397 -7.70 -8.57 8.03
N HIS A 398 -7.82 -9.90 8.07
CA HIS A 398 -6.92 -10.74 8.88
C HIS A 398 -5.46 -10.64 8.43
N LYS A 399 -5.19 -10.40 7.14
CA LYS A 399 -3.84 -10.20 6.60
C LYS A 399 -3.35 -8.77 6.76
N ASN A 400 -4.25 -7.79 6.65
CA ASN A 400 -3.94 -6.38 6.78
C ASN A 400 -5.00 -5.66 7.62
N GLN A 401 -4.73 -5.53 8.93
CA GLN A 401 -5.62 -4.84 9.86
C GLN A 401 -5.72 -3.33 9.60
N ARG A 402 -4.89 -2.76 8.73
CA ARG A 402 -4.87 -1.33 8.38
C ARG A 402 -5.78 -0.99 7.19
N ASP A 403 -6.40 -1.99 6.56
CA ASP A 403 -7.24 -1.78 5.38
C ASP A 403 -8.58 -1.11 5.75
N ILE A 404 -8.61 0.22 5.56
CA ILE A 404 -9.77 1.08 5.82
C ILE A 404 -10.99 0.66 4.98
N GLN A 405 -10.80 0.29 3.71
CA GLN A 405 -11.90 -0.07 2.81
C GLN A 405 -12.59 -1.35 3.28
N GLY A 406 -11.81 -2.35 3.70
CA GLY A 406 -12.35 -3.59 4.25
C GLY A 406 -13.13 -3.36 5.54
N TRP A 407 -12.61 -2.55 6.48
CA TRP A 407 -13.35 -2.21 7.69
C TRP A 407 -14.66 -1.45 7.40
N ALA A 408 -14.65 -0.55 6.42
CA ALA A 408 -15.84 0.18 6.00
C ALA A 408 -16.88 -0.73 5.33
N LEU A 409 -16.46 -1.77 4.59
CA LEU A 409 -17.37 -2.79 4.07
C LEU A 409 -17.97 -3.64 5.20
N LEU A 410 -17.18 -4.06 6.19
CA LEU A 410 -17.68 -4.79 7.36
C LEU A 410 -18.66 -3.95 8.19
N GLN A 411 -18.39 -2.66 8.36
CA GLN A 411 -19.31 -1.72 9.03
C GLN A 411 -20.63 -1.61 8.27
N ARG A 412 -20.60 -1.41 6.94
CA ARG A 412 -21.80 -1.34 6.08
C ARG A 412 -22.60 -2.65 6.13
N ALA A 413 -21.92 -3.78 6.05
CA ALA A 413 -22.50 -5.12 6.18
C ALA A 413 -23.22 -5.26 7.53
N ALA A 414 -22.53 -4.99 8.64
CA ALA A 414 -23.08 -5.12 9.99
C ALA A 414 -24.30 -4.21 10.22
N ASN A 415 -24.36 -3.02 9.62
CA ASN A 415 -25.52 -2.12 9.72
C ASN A 415 -26.81 -2.72 9.12
N LEU A 416 -26.70 -3.63 8.15
CA LEU A 416 -27.87 -4.28 7.53
C LEU A 416 -28.29 -5.56 8.24
N ASP A 417 -27.43 -6.13 9.10
CA ASP A 417 -27.66 -7.40 9.77
C ASP A 417 -28.50 -7.27 11.05
N LYS A 418 -29.80 -7.02 10.89
CA LYS A 418 -30.73 -6.78 12.01
C LYS A 418 -30.96 -8.00 12.90
N GLU A 419 -30.61 -9.20 12.43
CA GLU A 419 -30.87 -10.46 13.13
C GLU A 419 -29.71 -10.87 14.06
N LEU A 420 -28.55 -10.22 13.94
CA LEU A 420 -27.36 -10.60 14.69
C LEU A 420 -27.37 -10.08 16.14
N PRO A 421 -27.23 -10.95 17.15
CA PRO A 421 -26.96 -10.52 18.52
C PRO A 421 -25.70 -9.64 18.53
N LEU A 422 -25.75 -8.52 19.26
CA LEU A 422 -24.65 -7.56 19.36
C LEU A 422 -24.33 -6.81 18.04
N GLN A 423 -25.27 -6.74 17.09
CA GLN A 423 -25.14 -5.94 15.86
C GLN A 423 -24.58 -4.54 16.14
N ALA A 424 -25.21 -3.80 17.07
CA ALA A 424 -24.79 -2.46 17.44
C ALA A 424 -23.34 -2.41 17.96
N VAL A 425 -22.90 -3.45 18.68
CA VAL A 425 -21.52 -3.56 19.17
C VAL A 425 -20.56 -3.76 18.00
N ASN A 426 -20.86 -4.68 17.09
CA ASN A 426 -20.02 -4.96 15.91
C ASN A 426 -19.88 -3.73 15.01
N VAL A 427 -21.00 -3.03 14.76
CA VAL A 427 -21.00 -1.76 14.00
C VAL A 427 -20.06 -0.75 14.64
N LEU A 428 -20.13 -0.57 15.96
CA LEU A 428 -19.27 0.37 16.69
C LEU A 428 -17.80 -0.05 16.68
N CYS A 429 -17.51 -1.36 16.78
CA CYS A 429 -16.14 -1.87 16.66
C CYS A 429 -15.57 -1.63 15.27
N TYR A 430 -16.29 -1.96 14.20
CA TYR A 430 -15.82 -1.71 12.82
C TYR A 430 -15.70 -0.22 12.53
N ARG A 431 -16.65 0.60 12.99
CA ARG A 431 -16.58 2.06 12.92
C ARG A 431 -15.31 2.59 13.60
N ALA A 432 -14.97 2.06 14.78
CA ALA A 432 -13.77 2.49 15.49
C ALA A 432 -12.49 2.17 14.71
N GLU A 433 -12.41 1.02 14.03
CA GLU A 433 -11.27 0.69 13.18
C GLU A 433 -11.15 1.65 11.98
N VAL A 434 -12.27 1.95 11.30
CA VAL A 434 -12.32 2.95 10.22
C VAL A 434 -11.84 4.31 10.72
N GLU A 435 -12.41 4.78 11.83
CA GLU A 435 -12.07 6.09 12.42
C GLU A 435 -10.60 6.14 12.85
N TYR A 436 -10.08 5.08 13.47
CA TYR A 436 -8.71 5.02 13.94
C TYR A 436 -7.73 5.06 12.77
N TRP A 437 -7.86 4.19 11.77
CA TRP A 437 -6.94 4.14 10.64
C TRP A 437 -7.07 5.35 9.70
N SER A 438 -8.23 6.02 9.69
CA SER A 438 -8.42 7.32 9.03
C SER A 438 -7.90 8.51 9.83
N GLY A 439 -7.30 8.28 11.01
CA GLY A 439 -6.70 9.30 11.87
C GLY A 439 -7.66 10.08 12.77
N TYR A 440 -8.93 9.71 12.85
CA TYR A 440 -9.90 10.20 13.82
C TYR A 440 -9.83 9.41 15.14
N GLU A 441 -8.63 9.33 15.74
CA GLU A 441 -8.35 8.49 16.93
C GLU A 441 -9.31 8.76 18.10
N GLU A 442 -9.70 10.02 18.32
CA GLU A 442 -10.65 10.38 19.39
C GLU A 442 -12.05 9.82 19.14
N ASN A 443 -12.51 9.84 17.90
CA ASN A 443 -13.82 9.29 17.54
C ASN A 443 -13.79 7.77 17.67
N ALA A 444 -12.71 7.13 17.26
CA ALA A 444 -12.52 5.68 17.43
C ALA A 444 -12.61 5.24 18.90
N ILE A 445 -11.94 5.97 19.80
CA ILE A 445 -12.01 5.72 21.25
C ILE A 445 -13.44 5.89 21.76
N LYS A 446 -14.16 6.94 21.34
CA LYS A 446 -15.58 7.15 21.70
C LYS A 446 -16.47 6.02 21.20
N SER A 447 -16.24 5.54 19.97
CA SER A 447 -16.95 4.41 19.38
C SER A 447 -16.74 3.13 20.19
N LEU A 448 -15.50 2.81 20.59
CA LEU A 448 -15.21 1.65 21.45
C LEU A 448 -15.75 1.78 22.88
N LEU A 449 -15.72 2.98 23.49
CA LEU A 449 -16.35 3.22 24.79
C LEU A 449 -17.88 3.01 24.74
N HIS A 450 -18.51 3.32 23.60
CA HIS A 450 -19.92 2.99 23.39
C HIS A 450 -20.10 1.48 23.25
N ALA A 451 -19.29 0.82 22.41
CA ALA A 451 -19.34 -0.64 22.23
C ALA A 451 -19.17 -1.39 23.56
N GLN A 452 -18.23 -0.96 24.40
CA GLN A 452 -17.94 -1.52 25.71
C GLN A 452 -19.18 -1.51 26.63
N ARG A 453 -19.93 -0.40 26.65
CA ARG A 453 -21.15 -0.26 27.45
C ARG A 453 -22.25 -1.23 27.02
N LEU A 454 -22.38 -1.45 25.72
CA LEU A 454 -23.36 -2.39 25.14
C LEU A 454 -22.93 -3.85 25.28
N ALA A 455 -21.62 -4.14 25.36
CA ALA A 455 -21.08 -5.48 25.42
C ALA A 455 -21.06 -6.11 26.83
N LYS A 456 -21.47 -5.39 27.90
CA LYS A 456 -21.33 -5.84 29.31
C LYS A 456 -21.87 -7.24 29.61
N GLY A 457 -22.87 -7.73 28.86
CA GLY A 457 -23.41 -9.08 29.01
C GLY A 457 -22.58 -10.19 28.36
N ASN A 458 -21.50 -9.86 27.64
CA ASN A 458 -20.65 -10.79 26.90
C ASN A 458 -19.17 -10.57 27.27
N MET A 459 -18.67 -11.39 28.20
CA MET A 459 -17.30 -11.28 28.72
C MET A 459 -16.22 -11.36 27.63
N ALA A 460 -16.39 -12.25 26.64
CA ALA A 460 -15.42 -12.41 25.56
C ALA A 460 -15.35 -11.17 24.66
N MET A 461 -16.49 -10.56 24.36
CA MET A 461 -16.57 -9.34 23.56
C MET A 461 -16.03 -8.14 24.34
N SER A 462 -16.40 -7.99 25.62
CA SER A 462 -15.86 -6.95 26.49
C SER A 462 -14.34 -7.01 26.57
N ALA A 463 -13.74 -8.19 26.78
CA ALA A 463 -12.29 -8.33 26.85
C ALA A 463 -11.58 -7.88 25.55
N LYS A 464 -12.15 -8.21 24.37
CA LYS A 464 -11.63 -7.76 23.07
C LYS A 464 -11.71 -6.24 22.92
N ILE A 465 -12.86 -5.65 23.28
CA ILE A 465 -13.07 -4.20 23.21
C ILE A 465 -12.11 -3.49 24.17
N ASP A 466 -11.95 -3.99 25.39
CA ASP A 466 -11.09 -3.39 26.41
C ASP A 466 -9.62 -3.40 25.98
N ALA A 467 -9.15 -4.52 25.42
CA ALA A 467 -7.79 -4.63 24.90
C ALA A 467 -7.54 -3.63 23.76
N ARG A 468 -8.45 -3.55 22.78
CA ARG A 468 -8.31 -2.63 21.64
C ARG A 468 -8.47 -1.16 22.05
N LEU A 469 -9.39 -0.86 22.97
CA LEU A 469 -9.59 0.47 23.53
C LEU A 469 -8.34 0.96 24.26
N LYS A 470 -7.73 0.11 25.10
CA LYS A 470 -6.49 0.42 25.80
C LYS A 470 -5.36 0.69 24.80
N GLN A 471 -5.23 -0.12 23.76
CA GLN A 471 -4.24 0.10 22.70
C GLN A 471 -4.43 1.47 22.05
N MET A 472 -5.63 1.81 21.59
CA MET A 472 -5.89 3.12 20.95
C MET A 472 -5.63 4.30 21.90
N GLN A 473 -5.95 4.16 23.19
CA GLN A 473 -5.65 5.17 24.21
C GLN A 473 -4.15 5.33 24.46
N ASP A 474 -3.40 4.24 24.49
CA ASP A 474 -1.95 4.26 24.65
C ASP A 474 -1.26 4.91 23.44
N ASP A 475 -1.69 4.55 22.23
CA ASP A 475 -1.16 5.11 20.98
C ASP A 475 -1.38 6.62 20.89
N ARG A 476 -2.57 7.10 21.28
CA ARG A 476 -2.90 8.53 21.32
C ARG A 476 -2.05 9.28 22.35
N ARG A 477 -1.81 8.69 23.53
CA ARG A 477 -1.04 9.33 24.62
C ARG A 477 0.45 9.43 24.31
N ARG A 478 1.00 8.47 23.57
CA ARG A 478 2.42 8.45 23.20
C ARG A 478 2.73 9.62 22.27
N LYS A 479 3.54 10.56 22.76
CA LYS A 479 4.16 11.60 21.93
C LYS A 479 5.30 10.99 21.11
N ILE A 480 5.52 11.52 19.91
CA ILE A 480 6.67 11.13 19.07
C ILE A 480 7.91 11.87 19.55
#